data_AF-A0A0N4XBX4-F1
#
_entry.id   AF-A0A0N4XBX4-F1
#
_cell.length_a   1.000
_cell.length_b   1.000
_cell.length_c   1.000
_cell.angle_alpha   90.00
_cell.angle_beta   90.00
_cell.angle_gamma   90.00
#
_symmetry.space_group_name_H-M   'P 1'
#
loop_
_entity.id
_entity.type
_entity.pdbx_description
1 polymer ?
#
loop_
_entity_poly.entity_id
_entity_poly.type
_entity_poly.pdbx_seq_one_letter_code
_entity_poly.pdbx_strand_id
1 'polypeptide(L)'
;MTNAFLPALDTFTIPQGIEALGGVIHEIDYRSVRGVTWKLLPQHIQHAVDSEFIAHLPVVFFVLIIVERAVLIVHERENGSIAILDSHSHVQGKKGAVIAISHIANLRQFCSFICQNLFSEVYKMAPEQMLFEISCIQYCGPEKSNEVETNTVKAHVRSQPSF
;
A
#
# COMPACT_ATOMS: atom_id res chain seq x y z
N MET A 1 34.65 -7.31 -23.59
CA MET A 1 34.01 -8.07 -22.50
C MET A 1 33.01 -7.15 -21.86
N THR A 2 31.77 -7.60 -21.83
CA THR A 2 30.53 -6.86 -21.60
C THR A 2 30.46 -6.27 -20.19
N ASN A 3 30.29 -4.94 -20.11
CA ASN A 3 29.78 -4.28 -18.91
C ASN A 3 28.44 -4.92 -18.55
N ALA A 4 28.42 -5.69 -17.47
CA ALA A 4 27.17 -6.09 -16.85
C ALA A 4 26.50 -4.80 -16.36
N PHE A 5 25.47 -4.36 -17.07
CA PHE A 5 24.46 -3.46 -16.50
C PHE A 5 23.86 -4.21 -15.31
N LEU A 6 24.36 -3.93 -14.11
CA LEU A 6 23.56 -4.09 -12.91
C LEU A 6 22.47 -3.03 -13.04
N PRO A 7 21.17 -3.39 -13.12
CA PRO A 7 20.14 -2.40 -12.89
C PRO A 7 20.45 -1.82 -11.50
N ALA A 8 20.59 -0.50 -11.41
CA ALA A 8 20.60 0.15 -10.11
C ALA A 8 19.32 -0.31 -9.39
N LEU A 9 19.45 -0.68 -8.12
CA LEU A 9 18.33 -0.91 -7.22
C LEU A 9 17.61 0.44 -7.02
N ASP A 10 16.87 0.89 -8.03
CA ASP A 10 16.09 2.14 -8.03
C ASP A 10 14.77 1.92 -7.27
N THR A 11 14.87 1.46 -6.02
CA THR A 11 13.71 1.37 -5.13
C THR A 11 13.97 2.21 -3.89
N PHE A 12 13.24 3.31 -3.80
CA PHE A 12 13.19 4.18 -2.63
C PHE A 12 12.40 3.50 -1.50
N THR A 13 12.77 3.80 -0.25
CA THR A 13 11.94 3.44 0.91
C THR A 13 10.64 4.26 0.90
N ILE A 14 9.63 3.84 1.66
CA ILE A 14 8.37 4.62 1.71
C ILE A 14 8.61 6.07 2.18
N PRO A 15 9.37 6.33 3.26
CA PRO A 15 9.63 7.69 3.72
C PRO A 15 10.32 8.55 2.65
N GLN A 16 11.27 7.99 1.89
CA GLN A 16 11.93 8.69 0.79
C GLN A 16 10.94 9.05 -0.33
N GLY A 17 10.02 8.14 -0.66
CA GLY A 17 8.96 8.39 -1.63
C GLY A 17 7.99 9.48 -1.18
N ILE A 18 7.67 9.55 0.11
CA ILE A 18 6.78 10.58 0.68
C ILE A 18 7.47 11.94 0.73
N GLU A 19 8.75 12.00 1.11
CA GLU A 19 9.53 13.25 1.15
C GLU A 19 9.56 13.94 -0.23
N ALA A 20 9.68 13.16 -1.30
CA ALA A 20 9.67 13.67 -2.67
C ALA A 20 8.34 14.35 -3.07
N LEU A 21 7.25 14.11 -2.32
CA LEU A 21 5.94 14.72 -2.57
C LEU A 21 5.75 16.07 -1.89
N GLY A 22 6.76 16.59 -1.18
CA GLY A 22 6.75 17.95 -0.63
C GLY A 22 5.56 18.20 0.29
N GLY A 23 5.38 17.38 1.33
CA GLY A 23 4.39 17.66 2.39
C GLY A 23 2.91 17.48 2.04
N VAL A 24 2.58 17.12 0.79
CA VAL A 24 1.20 16.86 0.33
C VAL A 24 0.63 15.56 0.95
N ILE A 25 1.51 14.61 1.26
CA ILE A 25 1.17 13.38 1.98
C ILE A 25 1.89 13.40 3.32
N HIS A 26 1.13 13.19 4.40
CA HIS A 26 1.66 13.02 5.74
C HIS A 26 1.75 11.53 6.10
N GLU A 27 2.93 11.11 6.51
CA GLU A 27 3.17 9.79 7.09
C GLU A 27 2.74 9.81 8.56
N ILE A 28 1.73 9.00 8.91
CA ILE A 28 1.23 8.88 10.27
C ILE A 28 2.09 7.91 11.08
N ASP A 29 2.37 6.74 10.51
CA ASP A 29 3.22 5.73 11.15
C ASP A 29 3.94 4.90 10.10
N TYR A 30 5.24 4.69 10.29
CA TYR A 30 6.08 3.87 9.45
C TYR A 30 6.69 2.71 10.22
N ARG A 31 6.72 1.54 9.57
CA ARG A 31 7.37 0.34 10.09
C ARG A 31 8.15 -0.36 8.99
N SER A 32 9.42 -0.63 9.27
CA SER A 32 10.24 -1.59 8.53
C SER A 32 10.33 -2.88 9.37
N VAL A 33 9.83 -3.98 8.84
CA VAL A 33 9.56 -5.20 9.61
C VAL A 33 10.30 -6.39 9.01
N ARG A 34 11.07 -7.08 9.85
CA ARG A 34 11.76 -8.32 9.50
C ARG A 34 11.05 -9.54 10.08
N GLY A 35 11.09 -10.64 9.33
CA GLY A 35 10.51 -11.93 9.74
C GLY A 35 9.36 -12.37 8.84
N VAL A 36 8.64 -13.40 9.27
CA VAL A 36 7.66 -14.10 8.42
C VAL A 36 6.51 -13.19 7.98
N THR A 37 6.57 -12.69 6.74
CA THR A 37 5.69 -11.63 6.21
C THR A 37 4.20 -11.94 6.37
N TRP A 38 3.75 -13.11 5.96
CA TRP A 38 2.32 -13.48 6.05
C TRP A 38 1.79 -13.64 7.48
N LYS A 39 2.68 -13.74 8.49
CA LYS A 39 2.29 -13.73 9.90
C LYS A 39 2.27 -12.32 10.48
N LEU A 40 3.25 -11.50 10.11
CA LEU A 40 3.48 -10.18 10.70
C LEU A 40 2.65 -9.07 10.03
N LEU A 41 2.44 -9.13 8.72
CA LEU A 41 1.66 -8.14 7.97
C LEU A 41 0.24 -7.92 8.55
N PRO A 42 -0.59 -8.96 8.79
CA PRO A 42 -1.92 -8.74 9.36
C PRO A 42 -1.87 -8.13 10.76
N GLN A 43 -0.82 -8.41 11.56
CA GLN A 43 -0.68 -7.82 12.90
C GLN A 43 -0.41 -6.32 12.81
N HIS A 44 0.46 -5.89 11.89
CA HIS A 44 0.80 -4.48 11.72
C HIS A 44 -0.38 -3.68 11.18
N ILE A 45 -1.13 -4.23 10.22
CA ILE A 45 -2.37 -3.60 9.73
C ILE A 45 -3.39 -3.50 10.87
N GLN A 46 -3.61 -4.59 11.62
CA GLN A 46 -4.58 -4.60 12.72
C GLN A 46 -4.21 -3.58 13.81
N HIS A 47 -2.95 -3.52 14.24
CA HIS A 47 -2.50 -2.56 15.24
C HIS A 47 -2.71 -1.10 14.80
N ALA A 48 -2.47 -0.79 13.52
CA ALA A 48 -2.74 0.54 13.00
C ALA A 48 -4.24 0.83 12.98
N VAL A 49 -5.06 -0.10 12.49
CA VAL A 49 -6.52 0.04 12.43
C VAL A 49 -7.14 0.21 13.82
N ASP A 50 -6.63 -0.50 14.83
CA ASP A 50 -7.12 -0.43 16.22
C ASP A 50 -6.59 0.79 17.00
N SER A 51 -5.70 1.59 16.40
CA SER A 51 -5.09 2.74 17.04
C SER A 51 -6.12 3.86 17.26
N GLU A 52 -6.27 4.30 18.51
CA GLU A 52 -7.16 5.40 18.91
C GLU A 52 -6.78 6.73 18.22
N PHE A 53 -5.49 6.92 17.89
CA PHE A 53 -4.99 8.13 17.23
C PHE A 53 -5.59 8.35 15.83
N ILE A 54 -5.95 7.28 15.13
CA ILE A 54 -6.55 7.33 13.79
C ILE A 54 -7.96 6.76 13.72
N ALA A 55 -8.61 6.55 14.88
CA ALA A 55 -9.96 6.03 14.96
C ALA A 55 -11.01 6.96 14.32
N HIS A 56 -10.71 8.26 14.26
CA HIS A 56 -11.56 9.29 13.65
C HIS A 56 -11.49 9.32 12.12
N LEU A 57 -10.52 8.63 11.50
CA LEU A 57 -10.39 8.59 10.05
C LEU A 57 -11.34 7.54 9.45
N PRO A 58 -12.29 7.92 8.59
CA PRO A 58 -13.26 6.96 8.00
C PRO A 58 -12.59 5.99 7.03
N VAL A 59 -11.51 6.44 6.37
CA VAL A 59 -10.71 5.64 5.44
C VAL A 59 -9.26 5.73 5.85
N VAL A 60 -8.59 4.58 5.94
CA VAL A 60 -7.17 4.46 6.29
C VAL A 60 -6.41 3.94 5.07
N PHE A 61 -5.33 4.63 4.70
CA PHE A 61 -4.49 4.26 3.56
C PHE A 61 -3.15 3.74 4.04
N PHE A 62 -2.72 2.62 3.47
CA PHE A 62 -1.39 2.07 3.71
C PHE A 62 -0.63 1.92 2.41
N VAL A 63 0.63 2.36 2.40
CA VAL A 63 1.60 1.97 1.38
C VAL A 63 2.36 0.78 1.93
N LEU A 64 2.47 -0.28 1.14
CA LEU A 64 3.20 -1.50 1.48
C LEU A 64 4.26 -1.75 0.41
N ILE A 65 5.52 -1.93 0.81
CA ILE A 65 6.61 -2.36 -0.07
C ILE A 65 7.09 -3.74 0.35
N ILE A 66 7.05 -4.69 -0.59
CA ILE A 66 7.58 -6.05 -0.44
C ILE A 66 8.33 -6.43 -1.71
N VAL A 67 9.60 -6.84 -1.58
CA VAL A 67 10.46 -7.25 -2.71
C VAL A 67 10.34 -6.24 -3.86
N GLU A 68 10.63 -4.98 -3.55
CA GLU A 68 10.70 -3.86 -4.51
C GLU A 68 9.37 -3.45 -5.17
N ARG A 69 8.24 -4.08 -4.80
CA ARG A 69 6.91 -3.72 -5.31
C ARG A 69 6.14 -2.94 -4.27
N ALA A 70 5.69 -1.76 -4.65
CA ALA A 70 4.80 -0.92 -3.86
C ALA A 70 3.34 -1.20 -4.22
N VAL A 71 2.51 -1.39 -3.21
CA VAL A 71 1.05 -1.57 -3.34
C VAL A 71 0.31 -0.65 -2.38
N LEU A 72 -0.91 -0.28 -2.76
CA LEU A 72 -1.80 0.50 -1.90
C LEU A 72 -2.81 -0.43 -1.25
N ILE A 73 -2.93 -0.36 0.07
CA ILE A 73 -4.02 -0.98 0.83
C ILE A 73 -4.93 0.12 1.35
N VAL A 74 -6.24 -0.07 1.21
CA VAL A 74 -7.26 0.89 1.66
C VAL A 74 -8.23 0.17 2.58
N HIS A 75 -8.42 0.68 3.78
CA HIS A 75 -9.42 0.19 4.72
C HIS A 75 -10.52 1.24 4.91
N GLU A 76 -11.76 0.86 4.62
CA GLU A 76 -12.96 1.66 4.88
C GLU A 76 -13.60 1.13 6.17
N ARG A 77 -13.78 2.02 7.16
CA ARG A 77 -14.19 1.60 8.51
C ARG A 77 -15.69 1.35 8.64
N GLU A 78 -16.53 2.10 7.95
CA GLU A 78 -18.00 2.05 8.10
C GLU A 78 -18.55 0.66 7.79
N ASN A 79 -18.07 0.03 6.71
CA ASN A 79 -18.49 -1.30 6.26
C ASN A 79 -17.41 -2.37 6.48
N GLY A 80 -16.27 -2.01 7.06
CA GLY A 80 -15.19 -2.93 7.39
C GLY A 80 -14.43 -3.48 6.17
N SER A 81 -14.59 -2.89 4.99
CA SER A 81 -13.90 -3.35 3.78
C SER A 81 -12.42 -3.05 3.83
N ILE A 82 -11.62 -3.95 3.29
CA ILE A 82 -10.19 -3.75 3.05
C ILE A 82 -9.88 -4.15 1.61
N ALA A 83 -9.24 -3.26 0.87
CA ALA A 83 -8.89 -3.43 -0.52
C ALA A 83 -7.37 -3.34 -0.71
N ILE A 84 -6.85 -4.03 -1.70
CA ILE A 84 -5.47 -3.88 -2.19
C ILE A 84 -5.48 -3.58 -3.68
N LEU A 85 -4.59 -2.68 -4.09
CA LEU A 85 -4.34 -2.30 -5.46
C LEU A 85 -2.85 -2.49 -5.78
N ASP A 86 -2.57 -3.36 -6.75
CA ASP A 86 -1.23 -3.52 -7.33
C ASP A 86 -1.30 -3.31 -8.85
N SER A 87 -0.53 -2.35 -9.36
CA SER A 87 -0.44 -2.05 -10.79
C SER A 87 0.67 -2.80 -11.51
N HIS A 88 1.54 -3.52 -10.79
CA HIS A 88 2.67 -4.23 -11.39
C HIS A 88 2.20 -5.42 -12.24
N SER A 89 2.99 -5.78 -13.25
CA SER A 89 2.74 -7.02 -13.98
C SER A 89 3.14 -8.21 -13.10
N HIS A 90 2.16 -9.02 -12.73
CA HIS A 90 2.40 -10.26 -12.02
C HIS A 90 2.71 -11.36 -13.05
N VAL A 91 3.88 -11.99 -12.95
CA VAL A 91 4.38 -13.03 -13.88
C VAL A 91 4.65 -12.49 -15.29
N GLN A 92 5.92 -12.20 -15.62
CA GLN A 92 6.46 -11.95 -16.97
C GLN A 92 5.42 -11.66 -18.08
N GLY A 93 4.65 -10.57 -17.95
CA GLY A 93 3.68 -10.11 -18.96
C GLY A 93 2.40 -10.93 -19.14
N LYS A 94 2.05 -11.85 -18.23
CA LYS A 94 0.89 -12.76 -18.36
C LYS A 94 -0.28 -12.45 -17.44
N LYS A 95 -0.08 -11.74 -16.32
CA LYS A 95 -1.18 -11.25 -15.48
C LYS A 95 -1.04 -9.74 -15.25
N GLY A 96 -2.17 -9.06 -15.37
CA GLY A 96 -2.28 -7.61 -15.18
C GLY A 96 -2.35 -7.22 -13.70
N ALA A 97 -2.74 -5.97 -13.46
CA ALA A 97 -2.97 -5.40 -12.14
C ALA A 97 -3.89 -6.28 -11.28
N VAL A 98 -3.57 -6.41 -9.99
CA VAL A 98 -4.41 -7.13 -9.03
C VAL A 98 -5.18 -6.14 -8.20
N ILE A 99 -6.51 -6.30 -8.20
CA ILE A 99 -7.42 -5.60 -7.31
C ILE A 99 -8.19 -6.67 -6.54
N ALA A 100 -8.08 -6.65 -5.22
CA ALA A 100 -8.81 -7.58 -4.37
C ALA A 100 -9.41 -6.84 -3.19
N ILE A 101 -10.62 -7.24 -2.79
CA ILE A 101 -11.36 -6.66 -1.68
C ILE A 101 -11.80 -7.81 -0.76
N SER A 102 -11.71 -7.57 0.55
CA SER A 102 -12.20 -8.46 1.59
C SER A 102 -12.80 -7.65 2.73
N HIS A 103 -13.20 -8.33 3.79
CA HIS A 103 -13.63 -7.72 5.04
C HIS A 103 -12.51 -7.83 6.08
N ILE A 104 -12.35 -6.82 6.94
CA ILE A 104 -11.29 -6.75 7.97
C ILE A 104 -11.31 -7.95 8.92
N ALA A 105 -12.48 -8.52 9.18
CA ALA A 105 -12.62 -9.77 9.95
C ALA A 105 -11.83 -10.96 9.36
N ASN A 106 -11.53 -10.93 8.06
CA ASN A 106 -10.76 -11.95 7.33
C ASN A 106 -9.30 -11.52 7.07
N LEU A 107 -8.78 -10.51 7.79
CA LEU A 107 -7.48 -9.89 7.51
C LEU A 107 -6.33 -10.89 7.40
N ARG A 108 -6.31 -11.95 8.22
CA ARG A 108 -5.24 -12.97 8.17
C ARG A 108 -5.26 -13.77 6.87
N GLN A 109 -6.45 -14.23 6.46
CA GLN A 109 -6.66 -14.94 5.21
C GLN A 109 -6.37 -14.03 4.02
N PHE A 110 -6.80 -12.77 4.10
CA PHE A 110 -6.54 -11.77 3.07
C PHE A 110 -5.05 -11.48 2.90
N CYS A 111 -4.30 -11.27 3.99
CA CYS A 111 -2.84 -11.09 3.93
C CYS A 111 -2.12 -12.34 3.39
N SER A 112 -2.61 -13.53 3.70
CA SER A 112 -2.08 -14.78 3.14
C SER A 112 -2.30 -14.84 1.62
N PHE A 113 -3.51 -14.48 1.16
CA PHE A 113 -3.81 -14.36 -0.26
C PHE A 113 -2.89 -13.35 -0.96
N ILE A 114 -2.68 -12.17 -0.35
CA ILE A 114 -1.79 -11.12 -0.85
C ILE A 114 -0.37 -11.67 -1.03
N CYS A 115 0.18 -12.30 0.02
CA CYS A 115 1.53 -12.87 -0.04
C CYS A 115 1.65 -13.96 -1.10
N GLN A 116 0.62 -14.79 -1.29
CA GLN A 116 0.66 -15.90 -2.25
C GLN A 116 0.57 -15.43 -3.71
N ASN A 117 -0.26 -14.42 -3.98
CA ASN A 117 -0.61 -14.04 -5.35
C ASN A 117 0.18 -12.83 -5.84
N LEU A 118 0.46 -11.86 -4.97
CA LEU A 118 1.16 -10.63 -5.32
C LEU A 118 2.65 -10.76 -5.05
N PHE A 119 3.02 -11.44 -3.96
CA PHE A 119 4.41 -11.51 -3.47
C PHE A 119 4.93 -12.94 -3.31
N SER A 120 4.62 -13.85 -4.24
CA SER A 120 4.93 -15.28 -4.11
C SER A 120 6.40 -15.60 -3.79
N GLU A 121 7.31 -14.70 -4.13
CA GLU A 121 8.74 -14.73 -3.85
C GLU A 121 9.03 -14.82 -2.35
N VAL A 122 8.19 -14.25 -1.49
CA VAL A 122 8.37 -14.32 -0.03
C VAL A 122 8.33 -15.76 0.49
N TYR A 123 7.62 -16.67 -0.19
CA TYR A 123 7.58 -18.09 0.19
C TYR A 123 8.85 -18.86 -0.18
N LYS A 124 9.74 -18.26 -0.99
CA LYS A 124 11.03 -18.83 -1.37
C LYS A 124 12.19 -18.29 -0.52
N MET A 125 11.91 -17.31 0.34
CA MET A 125 12.90 -16.66 1.18
C MET A 125 13.01 -17.35 2.55
N ALA A 126 14.18 -17.32 3.15
CA ALA A 126 14.32 -17.67 4.56
C ALA A 126 13.74 -16.55 5.45
N PRO A 127 13.19 -16.84 6.65
CA PRO A 127 12.56 -15.84 7.52
C PRO A 127 13.42 -14.59 7.80
N GLU A 128 14.73 -14.75 7.91
CA GLU A 128 15.71 -13.69 8.14
C GLU A 128 15.92 -12.76 6.93
N GLN A 129 15.60 -13.24 5.73
CA GLN A 129 15.65 -12.48 4.48
C GLN A 129 14.34 -11.74 4.21
N MET A 130 13.24 -12.15 4.85
CA MET A 130 11.94 -11.51 4.69
C MET A 130 11.94 -10.14 5.34
N LEU A 131 11.65 -9.13 4.53
CA LEU A 131 11.56 -7.73 4.91
C LEU A 131 10.35 -7.11 4.18
N PHE A 132 9.60 -6.29 4.90
CA PHE A 132 8.61 -5.42 4.28
C PHE A 132 8.59 -4.06 4.97
N GLU A 133 8.15 -3.06 4.22
CA GLU A 133 7.88 -1.73 4.76
C GLU A 133 6.39 -1.45 4.66
N ILE A 134 5.80 -0.88 5.70
CA ILE A 134 4.42 -0.44 5.69
C ILE A 134 4.33 0.94 6.32
N SER A 135 3.60 1.83 5.66
CA SER A 135 3.35 3.19 6.12
C SER A 135 1.86 3.48 6.09
N CYS A 136 1.32 3.97 7.19
CA CYS A 136 -0.01 4.57 7.24
C CYS A 136 0.11 6.03 6.80
N ILE A 137 -0.62 6.42 5.76
CA ILE A 137 -0.51 7.74 5.15
C ILE A 137 -1.84 8.48 5.10
N GLN A 138 -1.76 9.80 5.02
CA GLN A 138 -2.90 10.68 4.83
C GLN A 138 -2.57 11.74 3.79
N TYR A 139 -3.46 11.92 2.81
CA TYR A 139 -3.40 13.06 1.92
C TYR A 139 -3.85 14.32 2.68
N CYS A 140 -2.98 15.32 2.77
CA CYS A 140 -3.21 16.54 3.54
C CYS A 140 -3.70 17.72 2.68
N GLY A 141 -3.95 17.49 1.39
CA GLY A 141 -4.27 18.55 0.44
C GLY A 141 -3.03 19.14 -0.21
N PRO A 142 -3.19 20.03 -1.20
CA PRO A 142 -2.06 20.71 -1.80
C PRO A 142 -1.34 21.56 -0.74
N GLU A 143 0.00 21.66 -0.83
CA GLU A 143 0.72 22.73 -0.12
C GLU A 143 0.02 24.05 -0.46
N LYS A 144 -0.25 24.88 0.56
CA LYS A 144 -1.02 26.13 0.43
C LYS A 144 -0.62 26.89 -0.83
N SER A 145 -1.42 26.74 -1.90
CA SER A 145 -1.53 27.80 -2.88
C SER A 145 -2.11 28.99 -2.11
N ASN A 146 -1.47 30.15 -2.21
CA ASN A 146 -2.01 31.40 -1.71
C ASN A 146 -3.20 31.85 -2.56
N GLU A 147 -4.21 30.99 -2.70
CA GLU A 147 -5.41 31.27 -3.48
C GLU A 147 -6.63 30.85 -2.67
N VAL A 148 -7.32 31.89 -2.19
CA VAL A 148 -8.73 31.81 -1.81
C VAL A 148 -9.48 31.35 -3.05
N GLU A 149 -9.97 30.12 -3.10
CA GLU A 149 -11.22 29.84 -3.80
C GLU A 149 -11.88 28.53 -3.37
N THR A 150 -13.11 28.70 -2.90
CA THR A 150 -14.21 27.76 -2.87
C THR A 150 -14.20 26.77 -4.03
N ASN A 151 -14.16 25.47 -3.75
CA ASN A 151 -15.23 24.53 -4.10
C ASN A 151 -14.82 23.08 -3.81
N THR A 152 -15.69 22.40 -3.08
CA THR A 152 -15.74 20.97 -2.79
C THR A 152 -15.59 20.15 -4.07
N VAL A 153 -14.59 19.25 -4.11
CA VAL A 153 -14.51 18.22 -5.15
C VAL A 153 -15.56 17.15 -4.85
N LYS A 154 -16.69 17.19 -5.56
CA LYS A 154 -17.58 16.03 -5.70
C LYS A 154 -16.92 15.04 -6.65
N ALA A 155 -16.59 13.86 -6.18
CA ALA A 155 -16.17 12.75 -7.03
C ALA A 155 -17.25 12.48 -8.09
N HIS A 156 -16.97 12.82 -9.34
CA HIS A 156 -17.83 12.50 -10.47
C HIS A 156 -17.42 11.13 -11.00
N VAL A 157 -18.15 10.08 -10.60
CA VAL A 157 -18.06 8.77 -11.24
C VAL A 157 -18.70 8.90 -12.62
N ARG A 158 -17.87 8.95 -13.68
CA ARG A 158 -18.36 8.76 -15.05
C ARG A 158 -18.54 7.26 -15.27
N SER A 159 -19.79 6.82 -15.32
CA SER A 159 -20.15 5.60 -16.04
C SER A 159 -19.93 5.85 -17.54
N GLN A 160 -19.21 4.96 -18.22
CA GLN A 160 -19.31 4.84 -19.67
C GLN A 160 -20.15 3.61 -20.04
N PRO A 161 -20.91 3.68 -21.14
CA PRO A 161 -21.89 2.67 -21.51
C PRO A 161 -21.22 1.48 -22.20
N SER A 162 -21.92 0.36 -22.13
CA SER A 162 -21.70 -0.92 -22.81
C SER A 162 -21.52 -0.81 -24.32
N PHE A 163 -20.61 -1.64 -24.85
CA PHE A 163 -20.73 -2.30 -26.15
C PHE A 163 -20.72 -3.80 -25.93
#